data_AF-D9W8F3-F1
#
_entry.id   AF-D9W8F3-F1
#
_cell.length_a   1.000
_cell.length_b   1.000
_cell.length_c   1.000
_cell.angle_alpha   90.00
_cell.angle_beta   90.00
_cell.angle_gamma   90.00
#
_symmetry.space_group_name_H-M   'P 1'
#
loop_
_entity.id
_entity.type
_entity.pdbx_description
1 polymer ?
#
loop_
_entity_poly.entity_id
_entity_poly.type
_entity_poly.pdbx_seq_one_letter_code
_entity_poly.pdbx_strand_id
1 'polypeptide(L)'
;MAACVLGLAGIETVVLEQRTEPDRVLKAGSIGPLAIEALERLGLRDELLAAERETMAGYAEMDARTDGAPDALAKAQREHFAGLEKIEASRRSEPGRRRMRVPQPVLVEILRRKAESVGVTLRSGHAVTGLRQDEDGVTVLAGTPDG
;
A
#
# COMPACT_ATOMS: atom_id res chain seq x y z
N MET A 1 4.47 3.44 -5.44
CA MET A 1 5.71 2.65 -5.21
C MET A 1 6.74 2.92 -6.30
N ALA A 2 6.47 2.62 -7.58
CA ALA A 2 7.43 2.87 -8.67
C ALA A 2 7.99 4.31 -8.68
N ALA A 3 7.12 5.32 -8.58
CA ALA A 3 7.55 6.72 -8.51
C ALA A 3 8.45 7.03 -7.30
N CYS A 4 8.20 6.40 -6.14
CA CYS A 4 9.06 6.55 -4.96
C CYS A 4 10.47 6.01 -5.22
N VAL A 5 10.58 4.87 -5.93
CA VAL A 5 11.88 4.28 -6.29
C VAL A 5 12.63 5.21 -7.25
N LEU A 6 11.96 5.74 -8.28
CA LEU A 6 12.56 6.67 -9.24
C LEU A 6 13.01 7.97 -8.57
N GLY A 7 12.18 8.55 -7.70
CA GLY A 7 12.52 9.76 -6.95
C GLY A 7 13.71 9.55 -6.00
N LEU A 8 13.79 8.40 -5.31
CA LEU A 8 14.97 8.04 -4.50
C LEU A 8 16.25 7.91 -5.33
N ALA A 9 16.13 7.51 -6.60
CA ALA A 9 17.24 7.45 -7.54
C ALA A 9 17.59 8.82 -8.15
N GLY A 10 16.89 9.90 -7.78
CA GLY A 10 17.11 11.25 -8.31
C GLY A 10 16.56 11.47 -9.72
N ILE A 11 15.66 10.59 -10.20
CA ILE A 11 15.04 10.71 -11.52
C ILE A 11 13.81 11.61 -11.42
N GLU A 12 13.77 12.66 -12.24
CA GLU A 12 12.61 13.55 -12.34
C GLU A 12 11.37 12.74 -12.74
N THR A 13 10.37 12.75 -11.88
CA THR A 13 9.21 11.86 -12.00
C THR A 13 7.91 12.62 -11.75
N VAL A 14 6.97 12.46 -12.68
CA VAL A 14 5.59 12.96 -12.56
C VAL A 14 4.63 11.78 -12.57
N VAL A 15 3.62 11.80 -11.68
CA VAL A 15 2.50 10.84 -11.71
C VAL A 15 1.23 11.60 -12.06
N LEU A 16 0.52 11.14 -13.08
CA LEU A 16 -0.81 11.61 -13.45
C LEU A 16 -1.83 10.59 -12.93
N GLU A 17 -2.73 11.03 -12.06
CA GLU A 17 -3.82 10.21 -11.52
C GLU A 17 -5.15 10.84 -11.94
N GLN A 18 -6.01 10.05 -12.58
CA GLN A 18 -7.30 10.52 -13.08
C GLN A 18 -8.21 11.03 -11.95
N ARG A 19 -8.18 10.40 -10.78
CA ARG A 19 -9.05 10.77 -9.67
C ARG A 19 -8.48 11.94 -8.90
N THR A 20 -9.36 12.81 -8.43
CA THR A 20 -8.99 13.96 -7.60
C THR A 20 -8.55 13.54 -6.20
N GLU A 21 -9.03 12.38 -5.72
CA GLU A 21 -8.66 11.80 -4.43
C GLU A 21 -8.39 10.29 -4.51
N PRO A 22 -7.57 9.75 -3.59
CA PRO A 22 -7.35 8.30 -3.46
C PRO A 22 -8.63 7.51 -3.19
N ASP A 23 -8.61 6.21 -3.57
CA ASP A 23 -9.76 5.34 -3.31
C ASP A 23 -9.77 4.97 -1.84
N ARG A 24 -10.89 5.19 -1.17
CA ARG A 24 -11.05 4.81 0.24
C ARG A 24 -11.65 3.42 0.40
N VAL A 25 -12.10 2.77 -0.68
CA VAL A 25 -12.63 1.41 -0.62
C VAL A 25 -11.54 0.45 -0.19
N LEU A 26 -11.82 -0.33 0.86
CA LEU A 26 -10.95 -1.41 1.31
C LEU A 26 -10.99 -2.56 0.30
N LYS A 27 -9.98 -2.64 -0.57
CA LYS A 27 -9.84 -3.74 -1.55
C LYS A 27 -8.89 -4.81 -1.03
N ALA A 28 -7.68 -4.41 -0.60
CA ALA A 28 -6.72 -5.29 0.05
C ALA A 28 -6.52 -4.89 1.52
N GLY A 29 -6.50 -5.88 2.42
CA GLY A 29 -6.38 -5.67 3.88
C GLY A 29 -5.02 -6.03 4.48
N SER A 30 -4.06 -6.48 3.67
CA SER A 30 -2.73 -6.84 4.16
C SER A 30 -1.69 -6.87 3.05
N ILE A 31 -0.42 -6.82 3.45
CA ILE A 31 0.74 -6.88 2.57
C ILE A 31 1.53 -8.15 2.89
N GLY A 32 1.99 -8.88 1.87
CA GLY A 32 2.85 -10.06 2.04
C GLY A 32 4.31 -9.71 2.39
N PRO A 33 5.08 -10.67 2.92
CA PRO A 33 6.43 -10.42 3.44
C PRO A 33 7.39 -9.81 2.42
N LEU A 34 7.39 -10.27 1.16
CA LEU A 34 8.29 -9.72 0.14
C LEU A 34 8.00 -8.26 -0.20
N ALA A 35 6.72 -7.88 -0.22
CA ALA A 35 6.33 -6.50 -0.45
C ALA A 35 6.67 -5.61 0.75
N ILE A 36 6.58 -6.13 1.98
CA ILE A 36 7.07 -5.44 3.18
C ILE A 36 8.57 -5.19 3.09
N GLU A 37 9.37 -6.21 2.80
CA GLU A 37 10.81 -6.05 2.64
C GLU A 37 11.17 -5.01 1.56
N ALA A 38 10.39 -4.94 0.47
CA ALA A 38 10.59 -3.92 -0.56
C ALA A 38 10.26 -2.50 -0.05
N LEU A 39 9.19 -2.34 0.72
CA LEU A 39 8.80 -1.05 1.32
C LEU A 39 9.79 -0.62 2.43
N GLU A 40 10.34 -1.57 3.19
CA GLU A 40 11.37 -1.30 4.19
C GLU A 40 12.66 -0.76 3.54
N ARG A 41 13.02 -1.24 2.34
CA ARG A 41 14.14 -0.68 1.55
C ARG A 41 13.87 0.77 1.09
N LEU A 42 12.61 1.22 1.08
CA LEU A 42 12.25 2.63 0.87
C LEU A 42 12.30 3.46 2.16
N GLY A 43 12.67 2.85 3.29
CA GLY A 43 12.70 3.49 4.60
C GLY A 43 11.33 3.58 5.27
N LEU A 44 10.36 2.76 4.89
CA LEU A 44 8.96 2.85 5.39
C LEU A 44 8.65 1.91 6.57
N ARG A 45 9.68 1.39 7.25
CA ARG A 45 9.50 0.38 8.32
C ARG A 45 8.59 0.91 9.43
N ASP A 46 8.88 2.11 9.92
CA ASP A 46 8.22 2.64 11.11
C ASP A 46 6.76 3.02 10.82
N GLU A 47 6.49 3.58 9.65
CA GLU A 47 5.14 3.88 9.17
C GLU A 47 4.32 2.61 9.00
N LEU A 48 4.91 1.53 8.48
CA LEU A 48 4.23 0.24 8.34
C LEU A 48 3.90 -0.38 9.70
N LEU A 49 4.84 -0.34 10.66
CA LEU A 49 4.61 -0.84 12.01
C LEU A 49 3.53 -0.02 12.74
N ALA A 50 3.54 1.29 12.58
CA ALA A 50 2.50 2.16 13.13
C ALA A 50 1.11 1.85 12.53
N ALA A 51 1.03 1.74 11.20
CA ALA A 51 -0.22 1.41 10.51
C ALA A 51 -0.76 0.02 10.89
N GLU A 52 0.11 -0.98 11.07
CA GLU A 52 -0.31 -2.30 11.53
C GLU A 52 -0.86 -2.24 12.96
N ARG A 53 -0.19 -1.54 13.88
CA ARG A 53 -0.67 -1.39 15.26
C ARG A 53 -2.05 -0.74 15.31
N GLU A 54 -2.25 0.34 14.57
CA GLU A 54 -3.54 1.04 14.50
C GLU A 54 -4.65 0.13 13.93
N THR A 55 -4.35 -0.57 12.84
CA THR A 55 -5.31 -1.51 12.23
C THR A 55 -5.70 -2.63 13.22
N MET A 56 -4.72 -3.18 13.94
CA MET A 56 -4.96 -4.23 14.92
C MET A 56 -5.74 -3.74 16.14
N ALA A 57 -5.50 -2.50 16.59
CA ALA A 57 -6.31 -1.88 17.65
C ALA A 57 -7.77 -1.73 17.22
N GLY A 58 -8.02 -1.25 15.99
CA GLY A 58 -9.37 -1.12 15.44
C GLY A 58 -10.11 -2.46 15.33
N TYR A 59 -9.42 -3.55 15.01
CA TYR A 59 -10.01 -4.89 15.07
C TYR A 59 -10.38 -5.28 16.50
N ALA A 60 -9.46 -5.14 17.46
CA ALA A 60 -9.72 -5.48 18.86
C ALA A 60 -10.93 -4.72 19.44
N GLU A 61 -11.09 -3.44 19.09
CA GLU A 61 -12.26 -2.64 19.50
C GLU A 61 -13.58 -3.10 18.86
N MET A 62 -13.54 -3.59 17.61
CA MET A 62 -14.70 -4.15 16.95
C MET A 62 -15.10 -5.49 17.57
N ASP A 63 -14.14 -6.34 17.89
CA ASP A 63 -14.41 -7.62 18.54
C ASP A 63 -14.95 -7.44 19.96
N ALA A 64 -14.42 -6.47 20.72
CA ALA A 64 -14.93 -6.13 22.05
C ALA A 64 -16.40 -5.65 22.05
N ARG A 65 -16.92 -5.18 20.90
CA ARG A 65 -18.31 -4.79 20.73
C ARG A 65 -19.22 -5.94 20.28
N THR A 66 -18.65 -7.10 19.99
CA THR A 66 -19.38 -8.28 19.51
C THR A 66 -19.42 -9.30 20.66
N ASP A 67 -20.60 -9.83 21.02
CA ASP A 67 -20.76 -10.83 22.12
C ASP A 67 -20.08 -12.20 21.85
N GLY A 68 -19.19 -12.28 20.86
CA GLY A 68 -18.45 -13.48 20.49
C GLY A 68 -17.16 -13.66 21.30
N ALA A 69 -16.77 -14.92 21.52
CA ALA A 69 -15.54 -15.28 22.21
C ALA A 69 -14.30 -14.57 21.60
N PRO A 70 -13.28 -14.22 22.41
CA PRO A 70 -12.11 -13.47 21.99
C PRO A 70 -11.16 -14.32 21.11
N ASP A 71 -11.54 -14.57 19.86
CA ASP A 71 -10.77 -15.38 18.88
C ASP A 71 -10.17 -14.51 17.76
N ALA A 72 -10.41 -13.20 17.76
CA ALA A 72 -9.99 -12.36 16.65
C ALA A 72 -8.49 -12.11 16.57
N LEU A 73 -7.79 -12.10 17.71
CA LEU A 73 -6.33 -12.06 17.74
C LEU A 73 -5.74 -13.37 17.16
N ALA A 74 -6.38 -14.51 17.43
CA ALA A 74 -6.00 -15.80 16.87
C ALA A 74 -6.34 -15.89 15.37
N LYS A 75 -7.50 -15.39 14.91
CA LYS A 75 -7.83 -15.24 13.48
C LYS A 75 -6.93 -14.24 12.74
N ALA A 76 -6.45 -13.20 13.43
CA ALA A 76 -5.51 -12.25 12.85
C ALA A 76 -4.16 -12.92 12.51
N GLN A 77 -3.77 -13.91 13.33
CA GLN A 77 -2.57 -14.74 13.18
C GLN A 77 -2.74 -15.94 12.25
N ARG A 78 -3.98 -16.32 11.89
CA ARG A 78 -4.22 -17.41 10.93
C ARG A 78 -3.80 -16.96 9.53
N GLU A 79 -2.88 -17.72 8.97
CA GLU A 79 -2.50 -17.63 7.57
C GLU A 79 -3.43 -18.51 6.75
N HIS A 80 -3.70 -18.11 5.51
CA HIS A 80 -4.52 -18.90 4.61
C HIS A 80 -3.94 -18.94 3.21
N PHE A 81 -4.41 -19.92 2.45
CA PHE A 81 -4.32 -19.93 1.00
C PHE A 81 -5.74 -20.09 0.45
N ALA A 82 -6.19 -19.15 -0.39
CA ALA A 82 -7.55 -19.16 -0.94
C ALA A 82 -8.66 -19.31 0.13
N GLY A 83 -8.48 -18.67 1.30
CA GLY A 83 -9.42 -18.76 2.42
C GLY A 83 -9.32 -20.04 3.27
N LEU A 84 -8.44 -20.99 2.91
CA LEU A 84 -8.19 -22.18 3.72
C LEU A 84 -7.20 -21.85 4.84
N GLU A 85 -7.73 -21.63 6.05
CA GLU A 85 -6.96 -21.29 7.26
C GLU A 85 -6.24 -22.51 7.88
N LYS A 86 -5.44 -23.22 7.07
CA LYS A 86 -4.68 -24.42 7.49
C LYS A 86 -3.17 -24.21 7.47
N ILE A 87 -2.71 -22.98 7.20
CA ILE A 87 -1.28 -22.69 7.19
C ILE A 87 -0.82 -22.45 8.63
N GLU A 88 -0.01 -23.38 9.13
CA GLU A 88 0.56 -23.28 10.46
C GLU A 88 1.71 -22.26 10.50
N ALA A 89 1.41 -21.06 10.99
CA ALA A 89 2.40 -19.99 11.13
C ALA A 89 3.62 -20.41 11.99
N SER A 90 3.43 -21.32 12.94
CA SER A 90 4.47 -21.87 13.83
C SER A 90 5.53 -22.71 13.10
N ARG A 91 5.22 -23.24 11.90
CA ARG A 91 6.16 -24.03 11.10
C ARG A 91 7.08 -23.18 10.21
N ARG A 92 6.97 -21.84 10.26
CA ARG A 92 7.86 -20.97 9.49
C ARG A 92 9.27 -20.98 10.07
N SER A 93 10.25 -21.15 9.19
CA SER A 93 11.68 -21.01 9.51
C SER A 93 12.05 -19.58 9.93
N GLU A 94 11.32 -18.57 9.42
CA GLU A 94 11.56 -17.15 9.67
C GLU A 94 10.28 -16.46 10.18
N PRO A 95 9.99 -16.51 11.49
CA PRO A 95 8.74 -15.99 12.05
C PRO A 95 8.50 -14.49 11.82
N GLY A 96 9.58 -13.71 11.67
CA GLY A 96 9.51 -12.28 11.36
C GLY A 96 9.05 -11.98 9.93
N ARG A 97 9.25 -12.91 8.98
CA ARG A 97 8.84 -12.76 7.58
C ARG A 97 7.39 -13.19 7.39
N ARG A 98 6.49 -12.34 7.88
CA ARG A 98 5.03 -12.55 7.83
C ARG A 98 4.33 -11.46 7.02
N ARG A 99 3.04 -11.65 6.78
CA ARG A 99 2.17 -10.57 6.30
C ARG A 99 1.96 -9.51 7.39
N MET A 100 1.73 -8.27 6.98
CA MET A 100 1.33 -7.17 7.87
C MET A 100 -0.08 -6.71 7.55
N ARG A 101 -0.86 -6.40 8.59
CA ARG A 101 -2.22 -5.85 8.47
C ARG A 101 -2.15 -4.35 8.20
N VAL A 102 -1.81 -4.00 6.97
CA VAL A 102 -1.84 -2.61 6.48
C VAL A 102 -2.86 -2.53 5.35
N PRO A 103 -4.02 -1.91 5.59
CA PRO A 103 -5.05 -1.69 4.57
C PRO A 103 -4.52 -0.91 3.37
N GLN A 104 -5.00 -1.24 2.17
CA GLN A 104 -4.57 -0.55 0.95
C GLN A 104 -4.76 0.97 1.01
N PRO A 105 -5.89 1.54 1.47
CA PRO A 105 -6.02 3.00 1.56
C PRO A 105 -4.92 3.62 2.42
N VAL A 106 -4.58 2.99 3.55
CA VAL A 106 -3.50 3.44 4.44
C VAL A 106 -2.14 3.35 3.75
N LEU A 107 -1.87 2.25 3.05
CA LEU A 107 -0.62 2.09 2.28
C LEU A 107 -0.49 3.15 1.18
N VAL A 108 -1.60 3.48 0.48
CA VAL A 108 -1.60 4.51 -0.56
C VAL A 108 -1.23 5.86 0.03
N GLU A 109 -1.76 6.23 1.20
CA GLU A 109 -1.38 7.48 1.88
C GLU A 109 0.09 7.50 2.31
N ILE A 110 0.62 6.38 2.83
CA ILE A 110 2.05 6.27 3.17
C ILE A 110 2.92 6.48 1.92
N LEU A 111 2.57 5.81 0.81
CA LEU A 111 3.30 5.93 -0.45
C LEU A 111 3.20 7.32 -1.08
N ARG A 112 2.05 7.99 -0.93
CA ARG A 112 1.84 9.36 -1.40
C ARG A 112 2.78 10.32 -0.69
N ARG A 113 2.78 10.30 0.66
CA ARG A 113 3.71 11.10 1.46
C ARG A 113 5.17 10.79 1.13
N LYS A 114 5.49 9.51 0.92
CA LYS A 114 6.85 9.11 0.52
C LYS A 114 7.23 9.70 -0.83
N ALA A 115 6.37 9.62 -1.83
CA ALA A 115 6.61 10.18 -3.16
C ALA A 115 6.89 11.69 -3.09
N GLU A 116 6.05 12.44 -2.37
CA GLU A 116 6.22 13.88 -2.15
C GLU A 116 7.57 14.18 -1.45
N SER A 117 7.94 13.41 -0.43
CA SER A 117 9.21 13.59 0.30
C SER A 117 10.47 13.37 -0.54
N VAL A 118 10.35 12.65 -1.66
CA VAL A 118 11.49 12.36 -2.57
C VAL A 118 11.38 13.15 -3.88
N GLY A 119 10.59 14.22 -3.90
CA GLY A 119 10.52 15.17 -5.02
C GLY A 119 9.66 14.73 -6.21
N VAL A 120 8.86 13.66 -6.07
CA VAL A 120 7.91 13.27 -7.12
C VAL A 120 6.77 14.29 -7.20
N THR A 121 6.46 14.74 -8.40
CA THR A 121 5.28 15.59 -8.64
C THR A 121 4.04 14.72 -8.85
N LEU A 122 3.04 14.86 -7.99
CA LEU A 122 1.76 14.16 -8.10
C LEU A 122 0.68 15.10 -8.63
N ARG A 123 0.05 14.74 -9.76
CA ARG A 123 -1.06 15.49 -10.35
C ARG A 123 -2.34 14.65 -10.33
N SER A 124 -3.17 14.89 -9.33
CA SER A 124 -4.52 14.32 -9.23
C SER A 124 -5.50 15.03 -10.17
N GLY A 125 -6.59 14.36 -10.56
CA GLY A 125 -7.54 14.88 -11.54
C GLY A 125 -7.01 14.95 -12.98
N HIS A 126 -5.85 14.36 -13.27
CA HIS A 126 -5.22 14.37 -14.58
C HIS A 126 -5.31 12.99 -15.23
N ALA A 127 -6.08 12.89 -16.31
CA ALA A 127 -6.28 11.63 -17.02
C ALA A 127 -5.38 11.59 -18.25
N VAL A 128 -4.59 10.53 -18.41
CA VAL A 128 -3.89 10.28 -19.69
C VAL A 128 -4.94 9.94 -20.75
N THR A 129 -4.96 10.71 -21.83
CA THR A 129 -5.94 10.57 -22.93
C THR A 129 -5.32 10.08 -24.23
N GLY A 130 -3.99 10.12 -24.34
CA GLY A 130 -3.29 9.60 -25.51
C GLY A 130 -1.77 9.50 -25.30
N LEU A 131 -1.13 8.66 -26.11
CA LEU A 131 0.33 8.51 -26.16
C LEU A 131 0.80 8.47 -27.61
N ARG A 132 1.94 9.11 -27.88
CA ARG A 132 2.69 8.98 -29.14
C ARG A 132 4.15 8.70 -28.79
N GLN A 133 4.73 7.70 -29.42
CA GLN A 133 6.13 7.34 -29.23
C GLN A 133 6.87 7.45 -30.57
N ASP A 134 8.12 7.90 -30.50
CA ASP A 134 9.09 7.88 -31.60
C ASP A 134 10.45 7.39 -31.07
N GLU A 135 11.50 7.59 -31.87
CA GLU A 135 12.87 7.14 -31.58
C GLU A 135 13.46 7.85 -30.35
N ASP A 136 13.02 9.09 -30.11
CA ASP A 136 13.59 9.98 -29.09
C ASP A 136 12.84 9.89 -27.75
N GLY A 137 11.56 9.49 -27.76
CA GLY A 137 10.82 9.29 -26.52
C GLY A 137 9.31 9.10 -26.65
N VAL A 138 8.60 9.42 -25.56
CA VAL A 138 7.15 9.28 -25.43
C VAL A 138 6.53 10.63 -25.10
N THR A 139 5.62 11.10 -25.97
CA THR A 139 4.73 12.24 -25.72
C THR A 139 3.43 11.74 -25.11
N VAL A 140 3.03 12.30 -23.97
CA VAL A 140 1.78 11.97 -23.26
C VAL A 140 0.81 13.13 -23.37
N LEU A 141 -0.41 12.86 -23.83
CA LEU A 141 -1.52 13.80 -23.75
C LEU A 141 -2.32 13.52 -22.48
N ALA A 142 -2.63 14.58 -21.73
CA ALA A 142 -3.40 14.47 -20.50
C ALA A 142 -4.50 15.53 -20.47
N GLY A 143 -5.72 15.11 -20.14
CA GLY A 143 -6.80 16.01 -19.78
C GLY A 143 -6.56 16.57 -18.38
N THR A 144 -6.90 17.84 -18.18
CA THR A 144 -6.77 18.53 -16.89
C THR A 144 -8.14 18.71 -16.23
N PRO A 145 -8.20 19.03 -14.93
CA PRO A 145 -9.47 19.37 -14.28
C PRO A 145 -10.22 20.53 -14.94
N ASP A 146 -9.49 21.44 -15.60
CA ASP A 146 -10.04 22.67 -16.20
C ASP A 146 -10.39 22.53 -17.70
N GLY A 147 -10.16 21.35 -18.29
CA GLY A 147 -10.27 21.10 -19.74
C GLY A 147 -8.90 20.98 -20.39
#